data_AF-A0A562PCT5-F1
#
_entry.id   AF-A0A562PCT5-F1
#
_cell.length_a   1.000
_cell.length_b   1.000
_cell.length_c   1.000
_cell.angle_alpha   90.00
_cell.angle_beta   90.00
_cell.angle_gamma   90.00
#
_symmetry.space_group_name_H-M   'P 1'
#
loop_
_entity.id
_entity.type
_entity.pdbx_description
1 polymer ?
#
loop_
_entity_poly.entity_id
_entity_poly.type
_entity_poly.pdbx_seq_one_letter_code
_entity_poly.pdbx_strand_id
1 'polypeptide(L)'
;MLKKKIAAVVVAYAWSIASAFAEDFHVEYVGFYDAYAHAFLPTARLDLEFRAEDYNQDGTYSLDELTWFAMGRIYAEGGGCMYYSCVDQFSYKPGTLPIYSARYHMSDERFQYNSAVKSGEYYTDDNYYVWRDEEHLRWEWTSATRTWINGVPVVPEPAAYAMWGLGLAGMLAMGRWRGRKT
;
A
#
# COMPACT_ATOMS: atom_id res chain seq x y z
N MET A 1 -55.28 19.57 17.69
CA MET A 1 -53.90 20.09 17.81
C MET A 1 -52.94 18.91 17.80
N LEU A 2 -52.27 18.76 16.66
CA LEU A 2 -51.30 17.72 16.35
C LEU A 2 -50.02 17.95 17.18
N LYS A 3 -49.28 16.87 17.45
CA LYS A 3 -47.83 16.78 17.77
C LYS A 3 -47.51 16.26 19.18
N LYS A 4 -47.26 14.95 19.28
CA LYS A 4 -46.10 14.41 20.01
C LYS A 4 -45.62 13.16 19.28
N LYS A 5 -44.72 13.34 18.30
CA LYS A 5 -43.94 12.25 17.73
C LYS A 5 -42.72 12.06 18.65
N ILE A 6 -42.70 10.97 19.40
CA ILE A 6 -41.49 10.53 20.12
C ILE A 6 -40.68 9.73 19.09
N ALA A 7 -39.58 10.33 18.63
CA ALA A 7 -38.58 9.65 17.81
C ALA A 7 -37.67 8.86 18.74
N ALA A 8 -37.79 7.53 18.73
CA ALA A 8 -36.82 6.64 19.34
C ALA A 8 -35.61 6.54 18.40
N VAL A 9 -34.51 7.17 18.77
CA VAL A 9 -33.21 6.98 18.13
C VAL A 9 -32.62 5.68 18.69
N VAL A 10 -32.79 4.58 17.95
CA VAL A 10 -32.04 3.35 18.20
C VAL A 10 -30.68 3.53 17.52
N VAL A 11 -29.67 3.96 18.29
CA VAL A 11 -28.27 3.85 17.87
C VAL A 11 -27.92 2.36 17.97
N ALA A 12 -27.99 1.65 16.84
CA ALA A 12 -27.42 0.33 16.73
C ALA A 12 -25.89 0.48 16.79
N TYR A 13 -25.34 0.27 17.98
CA TYR A 13 -23.93 -0.04 18.16
C TYR A 13 -23.69 -1.42 17.52
N ALA A 14 -23.36 -1.44 16.24
CA ALA A 14 -22.76 -2.61 15.62
C ALA A 14 -21.34 -2.73 16.17
N TRP A 15 -21.20 -3.48 17.26
CA TRP A 15 -19.88 -3.98 17.67
C TRP A 15 -19.51 -5.04 16.65
N SER A 16 -18.68 -4.64 15.69
CA SER A 16 -18.00 -5.57 14.81
C SER A 16 -17.19 -6.50 15.70
N ILE A 17 -17.64 -7.75 15.84
CA ILE A 17 -16.83 -8.81 16.44
C ILE A 17 -15.75 -9.11 15.39
N ALA A 18 -14.63 -8.37 15.47
CA ALA A 18 -13.44 -8.72 14.74
C ALA A 18 -13.04 -10.12 15.24
N SER A 19 -13.23 -11.12 14.38
CA SER A 19 -12.81 -12.47 14.71
C SER A 19 -11.29 -12.47 14.61
N ALA A 20 -10.60 -12.77 15.71
CA ALA A 20 -9.14 -12.91 15.77
C ALA A 20 -8.67 -14.19 15.03
N PHE A 21 -9.11 -14.34 13.79
CA PHE A 21 -8.66 -15.36 12.86
C PHE A 21 -7.62 -14.72 11.94
N ALA A 22 -6.65 -15.52 11.49
CA ALA A 22 -5.67 -15.06 10.53
C ALA A 22 -6.38 -14.62 9.24
N GLU A 23 -6.18 -13.36 8.85
CA GLU A 23 -6.74 -12.80 7.63
C GLU A 23 -5.67 -12.80 6.53
N ASP A 24 -6.06 -13.27 5.35
CA ASP A 24 -5.24 -13.24 4.14
C ASP A 24 -5.50 -11.96 3.35
N PHE A 25 -4.42 -11.29 2.95
CA PHE A 25 -4.46 -10.08 2.14
C PHE A 25 -3.59 -10.24 0.90
N HIS A 26 -4.12 -9.76 -0.21
CA HIS A 26 -3.43 -9.70 -1.49
C HIS A 26 -3.47 -8.27 -2.02
N VAL A 27 -2.31 -7.72 -2.37
CA VAL A 27 -2.14 -6.37 -2.88
C VAL A 27 -1.43 -6.43 -4.22
N GLU A 28 -2.11 -6.02 -5.28
CA GLU A 28 -1.56 -5.94 -6.63
C GLU A 28 -1.11 -4.51 -6.90
N TYR A 29 0.13 -4.34 -7.35
CA TYR A 29 0.67 -3.08 -7.85
C TYR A 29 0.96 -3.19 -9.34
N VAL A 30 0.47 -2.23 -10.13
CA VAL A 30 0.69 -2.19 -11.59
C VAL A 30 1.18 -0.82 -12.02
N GLY A 31 2.25 -0.81 -12.81
CA GLY A 31 2.86 0.39 -13.37
C GLY A 31 3.98 0.93 -12.50
N PHE A 32 5.22 0.93 -13.00
CA PHE A 32 6.41 1.34 -12.25
C PHE A 32 7.34 2.18 -13.11
N TYR A 33 8.11 3.07 -12.49
CA TYR A 33 9.26 3.68 -13.16
C TYR A 33 10.47 2.76 -13.02
N ASP A 34 11.07 2.38 -14.13
CA ASP A 34 12.31 1.63 -14.15
C ASP A 34 13.50 2.60 -14.09
N ALA A 35 14.28 2.53 -13.01
CA ALA A 35 15.36 3.46 -12.75
C ALA A 35 16.56 3.25 -13.70
N TYR A 36 16.75 2.05 -14.25
CA TYR A 36 17.84 1.73 -15.17
C TYR A 36 17.47 2.03 -16.63
N ALA A 37 16.23 1.73 -17.02
CA ALA A 37 15.72 2.05 -18.36
C ALA A 37 15.24 3.50 -18.50
N HIS A 38 15.15 4.25 -17.39
CA HIS A 38 14.63 5.60 -17.31
C HIS A 38 13.23 5.77 -17.91
N ALA A 39 12.38 4.73 -17.80
CA ALA A 39 11.10 4.67 -18.48
C ALA A 39 9.98 4.17 -17.54
N PHE A 40 8.78 4.71 -17.72
CA PHE A 40 7.60 4.16 -17.06
C PHE A 40 7.10 2.92 -17.79
N LEU A 41 6.97 1.82 -17.05
CA LEU A 41 6.50 0.52 -17.51
C LEU A 41 5.06 0.30 -17.04
N PRO A 42 4.05 0.65 -17.86
CA PRO A 42 2.63 0.61 -17.44
C PRO A 42 2.10 -0.80 -17.18
N THR A 43 2.84 -1.83 -17.59
CA THR A 43 2.47 -3.25 -17.46
C THR A 43 3.32 -4.00 -16.45
N ALA A 44 4.32 -3.36 -15.83
CA ALA A 44 5.11 -3.99 -14.77
C ALA A 44 4.22 -4.25 -13.55
N ARG A 45 4.38 -5.42 -12.92
CA ARG A 45 3.52 -5.89 -11.83
C ARG A 45 4.35 -6.38 -10.65
N LEU A 46 3.89 -6.07 -9.45
CA LEU A 46 4.38 -6.62 -8.20
C LEU A 46 3.18 -6.99 -7.34
N ASP A 47 3.21 -8.19 -6.79
CA ASP A 47 2.18 -8.70 -5.89
C ASP A 47 2.78 -8.81 -4.48
N LEU A 48 2.07 -8.25 -3.51
CA LEU A 48 2.32 -8.45 -2.10
C LEU A 48 1.21 -9.36 -1.57
N GLU A 49 1.60 -10.42 -0.89
CA GLU A 49 0.68 -11.27 -0.16
C GLU A 49 1.12 -11.31 1.30
N PHE A 50 0.19 -11.21 2.23
CA PHE A 50 0.50 -11.33 3.65
C PHE A 50 -0.68 -11.90 4.44
N ARG A 51 -0.35 -12.51 5.57
CA ARG A 51 -1.31 -12.98 6.57
C ARG A 51 -1.00 -12.36 7.90
N ALA A 52 -2.03 -11.87 8.59
CA ALA A 52 -1.88 -11.28 9.92
C ALA A 52 -3.04 -11.64 10.85
N GLU A 53 -2.78 -11.64 12.15
CA GLU A 53 -3.75 -11.90 13.22
C GLU A 53 -3.81 -10.70 14.17
N ASP A 54 -4.94 -9.98 14.17
CA ASP A 54 -5.19 -8.87 15.10
C ASP A 54 -5.50 -9.43 16.50
N TYR A 55 -4.45 -9.80 17.23
CA TYR A 55 -4.58 -10.37 18.57
C TYR A 55 -4.85 -9.27 19.62
N ASN A 56 -4.48 -8.03 19.32
CA ASN A 56 -4.64 -6.89 20.23
C ASN A 56 -6.01 -6.17 20.06
N GLN A 57 -6.72 -6.46 18.97
CA GLN A 57 -8.05 -5.96 18.60
C GLN A 57 -8.11 -4.44 18.36
N ASP A 58 -7.05 -3.84 17.84
CA ASP A 58 -6.98 -2.40 17.54
C ASP A 58 -7.40 -2.07 16.09
N GLY A 59 -7.63 -3.09 15.26
CA GLY A 59 -8.02 -2.96 13.86
C GLY A 59 -6.89 -2.49 12.93
N THR A 60 -5.63 -2.57 13.37
CA THR A 60 -4.41 -2.26 12.61
C THR A 60 -3.41 -3.39 12.78
N TYR A 61 -3.07 -4.06 11.70
CA TYR A 61 -2.08 -5.13 11.70
C TYR A 61 -0.67 -4.57 11.83
N SER A 62 0.04 -4.94 12.89
CA SER A 62 1.45 -4.58 13.11
C SER A 62 2.43 -5.69 12.69
N LEU A 63 3.73 -5.41 12.79
CA LEU A 63 4.79 -6.35 12.38
C LEU A 63 4.76 -7.66 13.17
N ASP A 64 4.47 -7.59 14.46
CA ASP A 64 4.38 -8.74 15.37
C ASP A 64 3.09 -9.56 15.19
N GLU A 65 2.09 -8.99 14.53
CA GLU A 65 0.83 -9.67 14.15
C GLU A 65 0.94 -10.37 12.79
N LEU A 66 2.02 -10.11 12.05
CA LEU A 66 2.31 -10.75 10.78
C LEU A 66 2.67 -12.21 11.03
N THR A 67 1.94 -13.12 10.40
CA THR A 67 2.22 -14.57 10.42
C THR A 67 2.85 -15.05 9.13
N TRP A 68 2.70 -14.29 8.05
CA TRP A 68 3.30 -14.61 6.75
C TRP A 68 3.39 -13.38 5.84
N PHE A 69 4.45 -13.31 5.03
CA PHE A 69 4.70 -12.23 4.06
C PHE A 69 5.42 -12.76 2.83
N ALA A 70 4.95 -12.38 1.64
CA ALA A 70 5.63 -12.66 0.38
C ALA A 70 5.54 -11.49 -0.60
N MET A 71 6.68 -11.18 -1.23
CA MET A 71 6.77 -10.24 -2.34
C MET A 71 8.03 -10.50 -3.15
N GLY A 72 7.89 -10.86 -4.43
CA GLY A 72 9.03 -11.24 -5.27
C GLY A 72 9.78 -12.44 -4.68
N ARG A 73 11.08 -12.30 -4.40
CA ARG A 73 11.89 -13.33 -3.71
C ARG A 73 11.80 -13.28 -2.18
N ILE A 74 11.21 -12.22 -1.63
CA ILE A 74 11.11 -12.04 -0.19
C ILE A 74 9.98 -12.92 0.30
N TYR A 75 10.30 -13.87 1.18
CA TYR A 75 9.35 -14.77 1.81
C TYR A 75 9.71 -14.91 3.28
N ALA A 76 8.78 -14.59 4.19
CA ALA A 76 8.99 -14.65 5.63
C ALA A 76 7.80 -15.32 6.33
N GLU A 77 8.12 -16.24 7.26
CA GLU A 77 7.14 -16.81 8.20
C GLU A 77 7.04 -15.89 9.41
N GLY A 78 6.27 -14.82 9.24
CA GLY A 78 5.97 -13.81 10.24
C GLY A 78 6.84 -12.55 10.16
N GLY A 79 6.73 -11.72 11.19
CA GLY A 79 7.52 -10.49 11.31
C GLY A 79 8.99 -10.74 11.66
N GLY A 80 9.87 -9.82 11.25
CA GLY A 80 11.29 -9.86 11.57
C GLY A 80 12.13 -10.66 10.58
N CYS A 81 13.28 -11.16 11.02
CA CYS A 81 14.27 -11.84 10.18
C CYS A 81 14.19 -13.36 10.31
N MET A 82 14.13 -14.05 9.17
CA MET A 82 14.15 -15.50 9.07
C MET A 82 15.00 -15.95 7.86
N TYR A 83 16.02 -16.76 8.11
CA TYR A 83 16.97 -17.25 7.10
C TYR A 83 17.57 -16.13 6.24
N TYR A 84 17.07 -15.99 5.02
CA TYR A 84 17.52 -15.04 4.01
C TYR A 84 16.60 -13.81 3.89
N SER A 85 15.42 -13.85 4.50
CA SER A 85 14.41 -12.79 4.40
C SER A 85 14.25 -12.05 5.72
N CYS A 86 14.01 -10.74 5.66
CA CYS A 86 13.65 -9.91 6.79
C CYS A 86 12.49 -9.00 6.42
N VAL A 87 11.46 -8.94 7.26
CA VAL A 87 10.47 -7.87 7.26
C VAL A 87 10.87 -6.89 8.36
N ASP A 88 11.45 -5.76 7.98
CA ASP A 88 12.00 -4.77 8.92
C ASP A 88 10.90 -3.82 9.45
N GLN A 89 9.86 -3.57 8.64
CA GLN A 89 8.72 -2.73 9.01
C GLN A 89 7.45 -3.32 8.40
N PHE A 90 6.35 -3.31 9.16
CA PHE A 90 5.03 -3.63 8.64
C PHE A 90 3.95 -2.91 9.47
N SER A 91 2.98 -2.32 8.78
CA SER A 91 1.75 -1.78 9.35
C SER A 91 0.68 -1.74 8.27
N TYR A 92 -0.51 -2.25 8.59
CA TYR A 92 -1.65 -2.22 7.68
C TYR A 92 -2.95 -1.95 8.42
N LYS A 93 -3.67 -0.92 7.98
CA LYS A 93 -5.04 -0.66 8.42
C LYS A 93 -5.99 -0.93 7.26
N PRO A 94 -7.06 -1.73 7.44
CA PRO A 94 -8.06 -1.93 6.41
C PRO A 94 -8.58 -0.61 5.85
N GLY A 95 -8.57 -0.47 4.53
CA GLY A 95 -8.94 0.76 3.82
C GLY A 95 -7.78 1.72 3.52
N THR A 96 -6.56 1.47 4.01
CA THR A 96 -5.35 2.21 3.62
C THR A 96 -4.43 1.35 2.76
N LEU A 97 -3.33 1.94 2.27
CA LEU A 97 -2.23 1.14 1.74
C LEU A 97 -1.37 0.60 2.89
N PRO A 98 -0.84 -0.63 2.79
CA PRO A 98 0.10 -1.15 3.77
C PRO A 98 1.44 -0.40 3.67
N ILE A 99 2.06 -0.16 4.82
CA ILE A 99 3.39 0.41 4.96
C ILE A 99 4.33 -0.71 5.37
N TYR A 100 5.35 -0.97 4.57
CA TYR A 100 6.28 -2.06 4.85
C TYR A 100 7.65 -1.82 4.25
N SER A 101 8.64 -2.47 4.84
CA SER A 101 9.95 -2.64 4.24
C SER A 101 10.45 -4.04 4.52
N ALA A 102 10.99 -4.69 3.50
CA ALA A 102 11.50 -6.04 3.62
C ALA A 102 12.69 -6.25 2.68
N ARG A 103 13.51 -7.24 2.98
CA ARG A 103 14.71 -7.55 2.24
C ARG A 103 14.97 -9.04 2.21
N TYR A 104 15.60 -9.48 1.15
CA TYR A 104 16.10 -10.82 0.94
C TYR A 104 17.57 -10.74 0.57
N HIS A 105 18.39 -11.57 1.19
CA HIS A 105 19.81 -11.70 0.88
C HIS A 105 20.25 -13.15 0.98
N MET A 106 20.82 -13.67 -0.10
CA MET A 106 21.43 -14.97 -0.15
C MET A 106 22.73 -14.88 -0.95
N SER A 107 23.79 -15.51 -0.49
CA SER A 107 25.07 -15.56 -1.19
C SER A 107 25.76 -16.89 -0.97
N ASP A 108 26.36 -17.42 -2.03
CA ASP A 108 27.32 -18.53 -2.02
C ASP A 108 28.54 -18.17 -2.91
N GLU A 109 29.45 -19.12 -3.13
CA GLU A 109 30.68 -18.88 -3.91
C GLU A 109 30.44 -18.60 -5.41
N ARG A 110 29.20 -18.75 -5.87
CA ARG A 110 28.82 -18.76 -7.29
C ARG A 110 27.72 -17.77 -7.63
N PHE A 111 26.86 -17.47 -6.66
CA PHE A 111 25.64 -16.70 -6.81
C PHE A 111 25.48 -15.74 -5.63
N GLN A 112 24.96 -14.56 -5.93
CA GLN A 112 24.43 -13.66 -4.91
C GLN A 112 23.09 -13.10 -5.39
N TYR A 113 22.11 -13.13 -4.51
CA TYR A 113 20.77 -12.61 -4.74
C TYR A 113 20.44 -11.60 -3.65
N ASN A 114 20.02 -10.40 -4.06
CA ASN A 114 19.54 -9.38 -3.15
C ASN A 114 18.20 -8.87 -3.67
N SER A 115 17.20 -8.82 -2.81
CA SER A 115 15.97 -8.11 -3.12
C SER A 115 15.63 -7.19 -1.96
N ALA A 116 15.11 -6.00 -2.22
CA ALA A 116 14.69 -5.09 -1.18
C ALA A 116 13.44 -4.34 -1.63
N VAL A 117 12.55 -4.08 -0.69
CA VAL A 117 11.34 -3.31 -0.94
C VAL A 117 11.11 -2.32 0.17
N LYS A 118 10.64 -1.13 -0.21
CA LYS A 118 10.07 -0.15 0.69
C LYS A 118 8.80 0.41 0.04
N SER A 119 7.66 0.13 0.67
CA SER A 119 6.33 0.43 0.16
C SER A 119 6.21 1.90 -0.28
N GLY A 120 5.77 2.14 -1.50
CA GLY A 120 5.59 3.50 -2.03
C GLY A 120 6.87 4.22 -2.43
N GLU A 121 8.04 3.58 -2.29
CA GLU A 121 9.33 4.13 -2.73
C GLU A 121 9.93 3.26 -3.83
N TYR A 122 10.40 2.05 -3.51
CA TYR A 122 11.11 1.20 -4.47
C TYR A 122 11.02 -0.30 -4.19
N TYR A 123 11.32 -1.07 -5.22
CA TYR A 123 11.60 -2.51 -5.21
C TYR A 123 12.87 -2.74 -6.03
N THR A 124 13.82 -3.49 -5.48
CA THR A 124 15.02 -3.92 -6.19
C THR A 124 15.12 -5.42 -6.23
N ASP A 125 15.67 -5.94 -7.32
CA ASP A 125 16.12 -7.34 -7.45
C ASP A 125 17.46 -7.34 -8.18
N ASP A 126 18.52 -7.69 -7.46
CA ASP A 126 19.89 -7.71 -7.93
C ASP A 126 20.43 -9.15 -7.88
N ASN A 127 20.85 -9.65 -9.03
CA ASN A 127 21.34 -11.02 -9.19
C ASN A 127 22.76 -10.99 -9.76
N TYR A 128 23.70 -11.57 -9.02
CA TYR A 128 25.09 -11.72 -9.40
C TYR A 128 25.41 -13.18 -9.72
N TYR A 129 26.16 -13.39 -10.79
CA TYR A 129 26.60 -14.70 -11.27
C TYR A 129 28.07 -14.65 -11.63
N VAL A 130 28.87 -15.64 -11.20
CA VAL A 130 30.31 -15.67 -11.52
C VAL A 130 30.61 -15.85 -13.03
N TRP A 131 29.66 -16.41 -13.80
CA TRP A 131 29.86 -16.79 -15.21
C TRP A 131 29.07 -15.95 -16.22
N ARG A 132 28.32 -14.94 -15.77
CA ARG A 132 27.44 -14.16 -16.63
C ARG A 132 27.31 -12.73 -16.10
N ASP A 133 26.79 -11.85 -16.94
CA ASP A 133 26.53 -10.47 -16.55
C ASP A 133 25.55 -10.38 -15.37
N GLU A 134 25.76 -9.37 -14.54
CA GLU A 134 24.90 -9.02 -13.41
C GLU A 134 23.54 -8.53 -13.92
N GLU A 135 22.48 -8.88 -13.21
CA GLU A 135 21.13 -8.41 -13.51
C GLU A 135 20.67 -7.51 -12.38
N HIS A 136 20.34 -6.27 -12.74
CA HIS A 136 19.83 -5.28 -11.80
C HIS A 136 18.45 -4.84 -12.23
N LEU A 137 17.53 -4.84 -11.27
CA LEU A 137 16.20 -4.29 -11.43
C LEU A 137 15.95 -3.31 -10.29
N ARG A 138 15.45 -2.13 -10.66
CA ARG A 138 14.98 -1.13 -9.69
C ARG A 138 13.73 -0.48 -10.22
N TRP A 139 12.62 -0.81 -9.58
CA TRP A 139 11.31 -0.24 -9.86
C TRP A 139 10.92 0.73 -8.76
N GLU A 140 10.44 1.90 -9.15
CA GLU A 140 10.02 2.95 -8.25
C GLU A 140 8.52 3.21 -8.39
N TRP A 141 7.84 3.32 -7.24
CA TRP A 141 6.44 3.69 -7.20
C TRP A 141 6.32 5.14 -7.66
N THR A 142 5.25 5.42 -8.41
CA THR A 142 4.94 6.77 -8.87
C THR A 142 3.48 7.10 -8.58
N SER A 143 3.09 8.35 -8.79
CA SER A 143 1.67 8.73 -8.76
C SER A 143 0.82 8.04 -9.85
N ALA A 144 1.45 7.43 -10.86
CA ALA A 144 0.77 6.66 -11.89
C ALA A 144 0.65 5.16 -11.55
N THR A 145 1.32 4.69 -10.49
CA THR A 145 1.22 3.31 -10.03
C THR A 145 -0.18 3.04 -9.48
N ARG A 146 -0.84 2.02 -10.02
CA ARG A 146 -2.18 1.61 -9.62
C ARG A 146 -2.08 0.49 -8.62
N THR A 147 -2.94 0.52 -7.61
CA THR A 147 -2.93 -0.46 -6.52
C THR A 147 -4.33 -1.02 -6.31
N TRP A 148 -4.40 -2.32 -6.06
CA TRP A 148 -5.63 -3.02 -5.69
C TRP A 148 -5.37 -3.84 -4.43
N ILE A 149 -6.33 -3.88 -3.51
CA ILE A 149 -6.31 -4.75 -2.33
C ILE A 149 -7.49 -5.70 -2.43
N ASN A 150 -7.23 -7.02 -2.41
CA ASN A 150 -8.23 -8.07 -2.58
C ASN A 150 -9.14 -7.83 -3.81
N GLY A 151 -8.55 -7.33 -4.90
CA GLY A 151 -9.24 -6.99 -6.15
C GLY A 151 -9.99 -5.65 -6.16
N VAL A 152 -9.99 -4.90 -5.06
CA VAL A 152 -10.63 -3.57 -4.97
C VAL A 152 -9.60 -2.48 -5.23
N PRO A 153 -9.83 -1.57 -6.20
CA PRO A 153 -8.88 -0.50 -6.48
C PRO A 153 -8.79 0.45 -5.28
N VAL A 154 -7.56 0.71 -4.81
CA VAL A 154 -7.29 1.74 -3.81
C VAL A 154 -7.13 3.05 -4.56
N VAL A 155 -8.15 3.89 -4.49
CA VAL A 155 -8.11 5.22 -5.12
C VAL A 155 -7.31 6.14 -4.20
N PRO A 156 -6.18 6.73 -4.66
CA PRO A 156 -5.47 7.72 -3.87
C PRO A 156 -6.44 8.88 -3.54
N GLU A 157 -6.50 9.24 -2.27
CA GLU A 157 -7.45 10.25 -1.80
C GLU A 157 -7.32 11.61 -2.53
N PRO A 158 -8.42 12.38 -2.58
CA PRO A 158 -8.74 13.33 -3.64
C PRO A 158 -8.03 14.69 -3.52
N ALA A 159 -6.71 14.74 -3.33
CA ALA A 159 -5.96 15.99 -3.39
C ALA A 159 -6.12 16.69 -4.76
N ALA A 160 -6.30 15.90 -5.83
CA ALA A 160 -6.66 16.42 -7.15
C ALA A 160 -8.01 17.16 -7.12
N TYR A 161 -9.07 16.55 -6.58
CA TYR A 161 -10.41 17.16 -6.54
C TYR A 161 -10.49 18.36 -5.60
N ALA A 162 -9.70 18.39 -4.52
CA ALA A 162 -9.59 19.55 -3.65
C ALA A 162 -9.06 20.78 -4.41
N MET A 163 -8.08 20.60 -5.30
CA MET A 163 -7.54 21.68 -6.13
C MET A 163 -8.52 22.14 -7.22
N TRP A 164 -9.28 21.23 -7.83
CA TRP A 164 -10.38 21.58 -8.75
C TRP A 164 -11.52 22.32 -8.03
N GLY A 165 -11.90 21.87 -6.83
CA GLY A 165 -12.92 22.50 -5.99
C GLY A 165 -12.53 23.90 -5.52
N LEU A 166 -11.28 24.08 -5.08
CA LEU A 166 -10.73 25.39 -4.70
C LEU A 166 -10.59 26.32 -5.92
N GLY A 167 -10.18 25.79 -7.08
CA GLY A 167 -10.12 26.56 -8.32
C GLY A 167 -11.49 27.08 -8.77
N LEU A 168 -12.53 26.24 -8.71
CA LEU A 168 -13.91 26.61 -9.05
C LEU A 168 -14.53 27.59 -8.04
N ALA A 169 -14.29 27.38 -6.75
CA ALA A 169 -14.75 28.31 -5.71
C ALA A 169 -14.06 29.69 -5.83
N GLY A 170 -12.76 29.71 -6.15
CA GLY A 170 -12.00 30.93 -6.38
C GLY A 170 -12.50 31.74 -7.58
N MET A 171 -12.84 31.07 -8.70
CA MET A 171 -13.40 31.75 -9.88
C MET A 171 -14.80 32.33 -9.63
N LEU A 172 -15.67 31.62 -8.91
CA LEU A 172 -17.01 32.11 -8.54
C LEU A 172 -16.95 33.30 -7.57
N ALA A 173 -15.99 33.30 -6.65
CA ALA A 173 -15.77 34.42 -5.72
C ALA A 173 -15.27 35.68 -6.45
N MET A 174 -14.34 35.54 -7.40
CA MET A 174 -13.86 36.67 -8.22
C MET A 174 -14.94 37.21 -9.18
N GLY A 175 -15.80 36.35 -9.72
CA GLY A 175 -16.94 36.77 -10.54
C GLY A 175 -17.95 37.63 -9.79
N ARG A 176 -18.27 37.27 -8.53
CA ARG A 176 -19.18 38.05 -7.67
C ARG A 176 -18.60 39.39 -7.22
N TRP A 177 -17.28 39.51 -7.11
CA TRP A 177 -16.62 40.76 -6.70
C TRP A 177 -16.60 41.80 -7.84
N ARG A 178 -16.54 41.35 -9.09
CA ARG A 178 -16.58 42.22 -10.27
C ARG A 178 -17.98 42.74 -10.63
N GLY A 179 -19.04 42.00 -10.29
CA GLY A 179 -20.43 42.40 -10.56
C GLY A 179 -21.02 43.40 -9.55
N ARG A 180 -20.23 43.93 -8.61
CA ARG A 180 -20.70 44.79 -7.51
C ARG A 180 -20.21 46.24 -7.60
N LYS A 181 -19.65 46.64 -8.74
CA LYS A 181 -19.20 48.01 -9.05
C LYS A 181 -19.87 48.57 -10.32
N THR A 182 -21.19 48.54 -10.38
CA THR A 182 -22.02 49.35 -11.29
C THR A 182 -23.25 49.80 -10.54
#